data_AF-A0A7S3EKD7-F1
#
_entry.id   AF-A0A7S3EKD7-F1
#
_cell.length_a   1.000
_cell.length_b   1.000
_cell.length_c   1.000
_cell.angle_alpha   90.00
_cell.angle_beta   90.00
_cell.angle_gamma   90.00
#
_symmetry.space_group_name_H-M   'P 1'
#
loop_
_entity.id
_entity.type
_entity.pdbx_description
1 polymer ?
#
loop_
_entity_poly.entity_id
_entity_poly.type
_entity_poly.pdbx_seq_one_letter_code
_entity_poly.pdbx_strand_id
1 'polypeptide(L)'
;KPSRGDAHGEIHHRLLLNLRPHALSPGLALPTFGGAMEDIVHDSFNKCFEAHLPVPWNWNAYLLPAYLLGVFVRYFILFPIRLTILVWSIIAFLVISAINRKTEKDERKAIEKDRKLMWYLANAWIMALGGVIQYSGVAPTIGANQVYVSNHTSIIDYVVLLGAQTFAVVGQHHPQPLAFFQDVVLKCLSCIWFDRKELKDRGL
;
A
#
# COMPACT_ATOMS: atom_id res chain seq x y z
N LYS A 1 34.28 -24.14 -51.72
CA LYS A 1 34.35 -23.13 -52.81
C LYS A 1 32.93 -22.95 -53.33
N PRO A 2 32.31 -21.76 -53.42
CA PRO A 2 32.68 -20.38 -53.00
C PRO A 2 31.81 -19.99 -51.75
N SER A 3 31.58 -18.77 -51.26
CA SER A 3 32.33 -17.50 -51.09
C SER A 3 31.57 -16.70 -50.01
N ARG A 4 32.33 -16.05 -49.14
CA ARG A 4 31.96 -15.11 -48.07
C ARG A 4 31.58 -13.76 -48.69
N GLY A 5 30.55 -13.07 -48.19
CA GLY A 5 30.31 -11.65 -48.52
C GLY A 5 28.88 -11.17 -48.27
N ASP A 6 28.72 -10.30 -47.28
CA ASP A 6 27.71 -9.22 -47.20
C ASP A 6 26.21 -9.57 -47.16
N ALA A 7 25.70 -9.91 -45.97
CA ALA A 7 24.27 -9.89 -45.67
C ALA A 7 23.92 -9.23 -44.31
N HIS A 8 24.84 -8.43 -43.75
CA HIS A 8 24.67 -7.82 -42.42
C HIS A 8 24.53 -6.28 -42.43
N GLY A 9 24.58 -5.65 -43.61
CA GLY A 9 24.45 -4.20 -43.79
C GLY A 9 23.08 -3.72 -44.28
N GLU A 10 22.20 -4.61 -44.75
CA GLU A 10 20.99 -4.23 -45.49
C GLU A 10 19.68 -4.29 -44.65
N ILE A 11 19.77 -4.77 -43.40
CA ILE A 11 18.62 -4.88 -42.50
C ILE A 11 18.45 -3.63 -41.63
N HIS A 12 19.53 -2.89 -41.34
CA HIS A 12 19.47 -1.64 -40.55
C HIS A 12 19.06 -0.41 -41.37
N HIS A 13 19.22 -0.44 -42.71
CA HIS A 13 18.91 0.72 -43.55
C HIS A 13 17.43 0.78 -44.01
N ARG A 14 16.68 -0.32 -43.88
CA ARG A 14 15.23 -0.37 -44.18
C ARG A 14 14.32 -0.09 -42.97
N LEU A 15 14.85 -0.12 -41.75
CA LEU A 15 14.07 0.18 -40.54
C LEU A 15 13.99 1.68 -40.22
N LEU A 16 14.90 2.51 -40.78
CA LEU A 16 15.00 3.94 -40.48
C LEU A 16 14.33 4.87 -41.50
N LEU A 17 13.58 4.33 -42.47
CA LEU A 17 12.99 5.11 -43.58
C LEU A 17 11.46 5.19 -43.60
N ASN A 18 10.77 4.77 -42.52
CA ASN A 18 9.30 4.90 -42.42
C ASN A 18 8.79 5.78 -41.27
N LEU A 19 9.68 6.48 -40.55
CA LEU A 19 9.27 7.56 -39.64
C LEU A 19 9.24 8.90 -40.39
N ARG A 20 8.29 9.06 -41.33
CA ARG A 20 7.84 10.39 -41.74
C ARG A 20 6.76 10.84 -40.77
N PRO A 21 6.88 12.04 -40.15
CA PRO A 21 5.78 12.65 -39.40
C PRO A 21 4.82 13.27 -40.42
N HIS A 22 4.01 12.43 -41.08
CA HIS A 22 2.88 12.92 -41.84
C HIS A 22 1.72 13.15 -40.89
N ALA A 23 1.45 14.44 -40.65
CA ALA A 23 0.22 15.03 -40.16
C ALA A 23 -0.86 14.03 -39.73
N LEU A 24 -0.96 13.78 -38.42
CA LEU A 24 -2.12 13.15 -37.80
C LEU A 24 -3.34 14.06 -38.05
N SER A 25 -4.09 13.79 -39.11
CA SER A 25 -5.43 14.35 -39.27
C SER A 25 -6.28 13.92 -38.06
N PRO A 26 -7.00 14.83 -37.39
CA PRO A 26 -7.80 14.51 -36.20
C PRO A 26 -8.92 13.47 -36.45
N GLY A 27 -9.22 13.14 -37.72
CA GLY A 27 -10.16 12.08 -38.09
C GLY A 27 -9.60 10.65 -38.10
N LEU A 28 -8.27 10.45 -38.08
CA LEU A 28 -7.64 9.11 -38.14
C LEU A 28 -7.11 8.63 -36.77
N ALA A 29 -7.01 9.53 -35.78
CA ALA A 29 -6.56 9.22 -34.43
C ALA A 29 -7.57 8.35 -33.67
N LEU A 30 -8.88 8.55 -33.89
CA LEU A 30 -9.95 7.78 -33.24
C LEU A 30 -9.94 6.28 -33.58
N PRO A 31 -9.87 5.85 -34.85
CA PRO A 31 -9.82 4.42 -35.18
C PRO A 31 -8.50 3.76 -34.78
N THR A 32 -7.38 4.49 -34.79
CA THR A 32 -6.07 3.96 -34.35
C THR A 32 -5.95 3.85 -32.84
N PHE A 33 -6.50 4.80 -32.07
CA PHE A 33 -6.64 4.66 -30.62
C PHE A 33 -7.59 3.51 -30.25
N GLY A 34 -8.70 3.36 -30.98
CA GLY A 34 -9.63 2.24 -30.78
C GLY A 34 -8.94 0.88 -30.96
N GLY A 35 -8.19 0.72 -32.06
CA GLY A 35 -7.42 -0.50 -32.31
C GLY A 35 -6.32 -0.76 -31.27
N ALA A 36 -5.56 0.27 -30.88
CA ALA A 36 -4.53 0.13 -29.85
C ALA A 36 -5.12 -0.19 -28.46
N MET A 37 -6.27 0.38 -28.11
CA MET A 37 -6.98 0.03 -26.88
C MET A 37 -7.50 -1.39 -26.91
N GLU A 38 -8.02 -1.84 -28.05
CA GLU A 38 -8.51 -3.21 -28.22
C GLU A 38 -7.37 -4.24 -28.16
N ASP A 39 -6.21 -3.94 -28.75
CA ASP A 39 -5.01 -4.76 -28.63
C ASP A 39 -4.48 -4.85 -27.20
N ILE A 40 -4.56 -3.75 -26.43
CA ILE A 40 -4.23 -3.76 -25.00
C ILE A 40 -5.22 -4.65 -24.24
N VAL A 41 -6.52 -4.49 -24.46
CA VAL A 41 -7.56 -5.28 -23.76
C VAL A 41 -7.43 -6.78 -24.06
N HIS A 42 -7.11 -7.15 -25.30
CA HIS A 42 -6.98 -8.55 -25.71
C HIS A 42 -5.59 -9.15 -25.52
N ASP A 43 -4.62 -8.38 -25.01
CA ASP A 43 -3.28 -8.89 -24.73
C ASP A 43 -3.33 -10.05 -23.71
N SER A 44 -2.43 -11.02 -23.90
CA SER A 44 -2.28 -12.19 -23.03
C SER A 44 -2.01 -11.79 -21.57
N PHE A 45 -1.42 -10.61 -21.36
CA PHE A 45 -1.22 -10.04 -20.03
C PHE A 45 -2.54 -9.63 -19.37
N ASN A 46 -3.44 -8.93 -20.07
CA ASN A 46 -4.71 -8.46 -19.50
C ASN A 46 -5.69 -9.60 -19.22
N LYS A 47 -5.64 -10.68 -20.02
CA LYS A 47 -6.40 -11.91 -19.73
C LYS A 47 -6.04 -12.54 -18.38
N CYS A 48 -4.84 -12.32 -17.87
CA CYS A 48 -4.44 -12.80 -16.54
C CYS A 48 -5.11 -12.02 -15.39
N PHE A 49 -5.64 -10.82 -15.68
CA PHE A 49 -6.39 -9.98 -14.73
C PHE A 49 -7.91 -10.03 -14.96
N GLU A 50 -8.37 -10.89 -15.88
CA GLU A 50 -9.79 -11.06 -16.13
C GLU A 50 -10.45 -11.68 -14.89
N ALA A 51 -11.26 -10.87 -14.20
CA ALA A 51 -11.90 -11.30 -12.98
C ALA A 51 -12.98 -12.33 -13.30
N HIS A 52 -12.71 -13.60 -13.00
CA HIS A 52 -13.74 -14.63 -13.06
C HIS A 52 -14.81 -14.33 -12.01
N LEU A 53 -16.02 -13.99 -12.46
CA LEU A 53 -17.16 -13.84 -11.59
C LEU A 53 -17.45 -15.21 -10.95
N PRO A 54 -17.37 -15.33 -9.61
CA PRO A 54 -17.68 -16.59 -8.96
C PRO A 54 -19.16 -16.91 -9.17
N VAL A 55 -19.47 -18.14 -9.56
CA VAL A 55 -20.85 -18.62 -9.63
C VAL A 55 -21.47 -18.48 -8.24
N PRO A 56 -22.68 -17.90 -8.11
CA PRO A 56 -23.35 -17.74 -6.82
C PRO A 56 -23.67 -19.08 -6.17
N TRP A 57 -22.75 -19.59 -5.35
CA TRP A 57 -22.81 -20.92 -4.72
C TRP A 57 -23.76 -20.98 -3.52
N ASN A 58 -24.06 -19.85 -2.90
CA ASN A 58 -24.86 -19.71 -1.68
C ASN A 58 -26.36 -19.46 -1.93
N TRP A 59 -26.78 -19.29 -3.19
CA TRP A 59 -28.17 -19.07 -3.60
C TRP A 59 -28.96 -20.38 -3.68
N ASN A 60 -28.96 -21.15 -2.58
CA ASN A 60 -29.69 -22.40 -2.46
C ASN A 60 -30.52 -22.41 -1.16
N ALA A 61 -31.72 -22.99 -1.18
CA ALA A 61 -32.68 -22.90 -0.06
C ALA A 61 -32.12 -23.37 1.29
N TYR A 62 -31.17 -24.31 1.28
CA TYR A 62 -30.52 -24.88 2.46
C TYR A 62 -29.32 -24.05 2.96
N LEU A 63 -28.57 -23.38 2.07
CA LEU A 63 -27.38 -22.59 2.42
C LEU A 63 -27.70 -21.11 2.67
N LEU A 64 -28.76 -20.60 2.04
CA LEU A 64 -29.18 -19.20 2.13
C LEU A 64 -29.45 -18.75 3.58
N PRO A 65 -30.16 -19.50 4.44
CA PRO A 65 -30.42 -19.07 5.82
C PRO A 65 -29.13 -18.94 6.65
N ALA A 66 -28.23 -19.92 6.54
CA ALA A 66 -26.94 -19.89 7.23
C ALA A 66 -26.04 -18.75 6.70
N TYR A 67 -26.08 -18.49 5.38
CA TYR A 67 -25.38 -17.36 4.78
C TYR A 67 -25.92 -16.01 5.28
N LEU A 68 -27.24 -15.81 5.29
CA LEU A 68 -27.87 -14.58 5.79
C LEU A 68 -27.56 -14.35 7.27
N LEU A 69 -27.59 -15.42 8.09
CA LEU A 69 -27.16 -15.34 9.48
C LEU A 69 -25.69 -14.92 9.60
N GLY A 70 -24.80 -15.50 8.78
CA GLY A 70 -23.38 -15.13 8.75
C GLY A 70 -23.14 -13.68 8.34
N VAL A 71 -23.88 -13.18 7.34
CA VAL A 71 -23.88 -11.77 6.92
C VAL A 71 -24.36 -10.89 8.09
N PHE A 72 -25.46 -11.26 8.73
CA PHE A 72 -26.00 -10.53 9.87
C PHE A 72 -24.98 -10.41 11.01
N VAL A 73 -24.41 -11.53 11.45
CA VAL A 73 -23.40 -11.56 12.51
C VAL A 73 -22.16 -10.74 12.12
N ARG A 74 -21.70 -10.83 10.86
CA ARG A 74 -20.51 -10.11 10.40
C ARG A 74 -20.70 -8.59 10.43
N TYR A 75 -21.79 -8.09 9.89
CA TYR A 75 -21.97 -6.65 9.69
C TYR A 75 -22.68 -5.95 10.85
N PHE A 76 -23.56 -6.63 11.59
CA PHE A 76 -24.32 -6.02 12.70
C PHE A 76 -23.73 -6.30 14.08
N ILE A 77 -22.85 -7.30 14.22
CA ILE A 77 -22.24 -7.65 15.52
C ILE A 77 -20.72 -7.48 15.45
N LEU A 78 -20.03 -8.24 14.59
CA LEU A 78 -18.56 -8.24 14.57
C LEU A 78 -17.97 -6.92 14.08
N PHE A 79 -18.52 -6.34 13.01
CA PHE A 79 -18.05 -5.07 12.47
C PHE A 79 -18.18 -3.90 13.47
N PRO A 80 -19.33 -3.63 14.11
CA PRO A 80 -19.41 -2.52 15.08
C PRO A 80 -18.54 -2.76 16.31
N ILE A 81 -18.39 -4.00 16.78
CA ILE A 81 -17.44 -4.31 17.88
C ILE A 81 -16.00 -3.96 17.46
N ARG A 82 -15.57 -4.37 16.27
CA ARG A 82 -14.23 -4.04 15.76
C ARG A 82 -14.03 -2.53 15.60
N LEU A 83 -15.04 -1.84 15.08
CA LEU A 83 -14.99 -0.38 14.89
C LEU A 83 -14.90 0.35 16.24
N THR A 84 -15.71 -0.04 17.22
CA THR A 84 -15.67 0.58 18.56
C THR A 84 -14.33 0.36 19.24
N ILE A 85 -13.76 -0.85 19.20
CA ILE A 85 -12.41 -1.13 19.74
C ILE A 85 -11.37 -0.23 19.05
N LEU A 86 -11.44 -0.09 17.73
CA LEU A 86 -10.52 0.76 16.98
C LEU A 86 -10.63 2.23 17.42
N VAL A 87 -11.84 2.78 17.47
CA VAL A 87 -12.08 4.16 17.88
C VAL A 87 -11.61 4.41 19.31
N TRP A 88 -11.94 3.52 20.25
CA TRP A 88 -11.50 3.62 21.64
C TRP A 88 -9.98 3.52 21.77
N SER A 89 -9.33 2.66 20.99
CA SER A 89 -7.86 2.54 20.99
C SER A 89 -7.16 3.82 20.50
N ILE A 90 -7.72 4.49 19.48
CA ILE A 90 -7.20 5.77 18.98
C ILE A 90 -7.38 6.87 20.03
N ILE A 91 -8.57 6.96 20.65
CA ILE A 91 -8.83 7.95 21.70
C ILE A 91 -7.90 7.73 22.89
N ALA A 92 -7.75 6.48 23.34
CA ALA A 92 -6.85 6.13 24.44
C ALA A 92 -5.39 6.48 24.09
N PHE A 93 -4.95 6.20 22.86
CA PHE A 93 -3.62 6.59 22.39
C PHE A 93 -3.38 8.10 22.51
N LEU A 94 -4.31 8.91 21.99
CA LEU A 94 -4.20 10.37 22.00
C LEU A 94 -4.19 10.95 23.42
N VAL A 95 -5.11 10.47 24.28
CA VAL A 95 -5.22 10.94 25.66
C VAL A 95 -3.99 10.55 26.48
N ILE A 96 -3.55 9.30 26.40
CA ILE A 96 -2.40 8.81 27.19
C ILE A 96 -1.10 9.45 26.69
N SER A 97 -0.88 9.58 25.38
CA SER A 97 0.30 10.30 24.86
C SER A 97 0.29 11.77 25.28
N ALA A 98 -0.86 12.45 25.27
CA ALA A 98 -0.96 13.82 25.75
C ALA A 98 -0.64 13.95 27.25
N ILE A 99 -1.07 12.98 28.07
CA ILE A 99 -0.73 12.92 29.50
C ILE A 99 0.78 12.67 29.67
N ASN A 100 1.35 11.69 28.96
CA ASN A 100 2.78 11.37 29.02
C ASN A 100 3.65 12.61 28.73
N ARG A 101 3.28 13.39 27.70
CA ARG A 101 3.98 14.63 27.32
C ARG A 101 3.92 15.73 28.38
N LYS A 102 2.88 15.76 29.23
CA LYS A 102 2.74 16.74 30.30
C LYS A 102 3.37 16.29 31.62
N THR A 103 3.30 15.00 31.92
CA THR A 103 3.74 14.44 33.21
C THR A 103 5.22 14.11 33.22
N GLU A 104 5.77 13.60 32.12
CA GLU A 104 7.14 13.14 32.06
C GLU A 104 8.09 14.32 31.77
N LYS A 105 9.01 14.59 32.70
CA LYS A 105 10.05 15.63 32.52
C LYS A 105 11.19 15.16 31.61
N ASP A 106 11.40 13.84 31.53
CA ASP A 106 12.41 13.23 30.67
C ASP A 106 11.78 12.85 29.32
N GLU A 107 12.13 13.61 28.29
CA GLU A 107 11.62 13.43 26.94
C GLU A 107 11.89 12.02 26.39
N ARG A 108 13.02 11.39 26.75
CA ARG A 108 13.36 10.04 26.25
C ARG A 108 12.41 8.99 26.81
N LYS A 109 12.06 9.11 28.09
CA LYS A 109 11.10 8.20 28.74
C LYS A 109 9.68 8.42 28.22
N ALA A 110 9.31 9.66 27.90
CA ALA A 110 8.03 9.98 27.28
C ALA A 110 7.91 9.31 25.91
N ILE A 111 8.95 9.43 25.07
CA ILE A 111 8.99 8.80 23.75
C ILE A 111 8.93 7.27 23.86
N GLU A 112 9.65 6.67 24.80
CA GLU A 112 9.63 5.21 25.01
C GLU A 112 8.24 4.70 25.42
N LYS A 113 7.53 5.42 26.29
CA LYS A 113 6.14 5.11 26.64
C LYS A 113 5.21 5.25 25.44
N ASP A 114 5.38 6.29 24.65
CA ASP A 114 4.58 6.53 23.45
C ASP A 114 4.83 5.48 22.36
N ARG A 115 6.05 4.93 22.25
CA ARG A 115 6.35 3.78 21.39
C ARG A 115 5.58 2.53 21.83
N LYS A 116 5.58 2.22 23.12
CA LYS A 116 4.78 1.09 23.63
C LYS A 116 3.29 1.28 23.36
N LEU A 117 2.79 2.50 23.52
CA LEU A 117 1.41 2.84 23.21
C LEU A 117 1.08 2.68 21.72
N MET A 118 2.03 3.05 20.85
CA MET A 118 1.94 2.83 19.40
C MET A 118 1.84 1.35 19.05
N TRP A 119 2.63 0.50 19.71
CA TRP A 119 2.56 -0.96 19.51
C TRP A 119 1.16 -1.51 19.86
N TYR A 120 0.55 -1.04 20.95
CA TYR A 120 -0.83 -1.41 21.30
C TYR A 120 -1.84 -0.91 20.25
N LEU A 121 -1.69 0.32 19.77
CA LEU A 121 -2.55 0.87 18.72
C LEU A 121 -2.45 0.07 17.42
N ALA A 122 -1.24 -0.31 17.00
CA ALA A 122 -1.01 -1.10 15.80
C ALA A 122 -1.67 -2.49 15.90
N ASN A 123 -1.56 -3.15 17.05
CA ASN A 123 -2.23 -4.43 17.29
C ASN A 123 -3.76 -4.29 17.31
N ALA A 124 -4.30 -3.21 17.87
CA ALA A 124 -5.74 -2.92 17.81
C ALA A 124 -6.22 -2.73 16.36
N TRP A 125 -5.44 -2.05 15.53
CA TRP A 125 -5.70 -1.91 14.08
C TRP A 125 -5.72 -3.27 13.36
N ILE A 126 -4.72 -4.11 13.61
CA ILE A 126 -4.63 -5.46 13.02
C ILE A 126 -5.87 -6.28 13.42
N MET A 127 -6.25 -6.26 14.70
CA MET A 127 -7.45 -6.94 15.17
C MET A 127 -8.74 -6.38 14.56
N ALA A 128 -8.83 -5.06 14.39
CA ALA A 128 -10.00 -4.42 13.77
C ALA A 128 -10.15 -4.83 12.29
N LEU A 129 -9.05 -5.03 11.58
CA LEU A 129 -9.04 -5.58 10.22
C LEU A 129 -9.31 -7.10 10.19
N GLY A 130 -9.28 -7.77 11.34
CA GLY A 130 -9.40 -9.23 11.44
C GLY A 130 -8.16 -9.97 10.93
N GLY A 131 -7.00 -9.30 10.93
CA GLY A 131 -5.74 -9.88 10.51
C GLY A 131 -5.22 -10.87 11.55
N VAL A 132 -4.90 -12.09 11.11
CA VAL A 132 -4.13 -13.06 11.89
C VAL A 132 -2.75 -13.15 11.24
N ILE A 133 -1.74 -12.61 11.91
CA ILE A 133 -0.38 -12.52 11.35
C ILE A 133 0.45 -13.68 11.87
N GLN A 134 1.10 -14.40 10.95
CA GLN A 134 2.09 -15.41 11.28
C GLN A 134 3.47 -14.90 10.86
N TYR A 135 4.36 -14.74 11.82
CA TYR A 135 5.75 -14.40 11.57
C TYR A 135 6.56 -15.67 11.33
N SER A 136 7.22 -15.75 10.17
CA SER A 136 8.10 -16.87 9.81
C SER A 136 9.54 -16.40 9.73
N GLY A 137 10.47 -17.16 10.31
CA GLY A 137 11.89 -16.85 10.32
C GLY A 137 12.38 -16.26 11.65
N VAL A 138 13.59 -15.70 11.63
CA VAL A 138 14.22 -15.11 12.81
C VAL A 138 13.70 -13.69 13.03
N ALA A 139 13.25 -13.39 14.25
CA ALA A 139 12.80 -12.06 14.60
C ALA A 139 13.93 -11.03 14.48
N PRO A 140 13.66 -9.81 14.00
CA PRO A 140 14.67 -8.78 13.82
C PRO A 140 15.25 -8.35 15.18
N THR A 141 16.57 -8.47 15.33
CA THR A 141 17.30 -7.99 16.52
C THR A 141 17.52 -6.49 16.44
N ILE A 142 17.03 -5.71 17.41
CA ILE A 142 17.23 -4.25 17.44
C ILE A 142 18.69 -3.93 17.77
N GLY A 143 19.40 -3.34 16.81
CA GLY A 143 20.74 -2.79 16.98
C GLY A 143 20.82 -1.33 16.52
N ALA A 144 21.87 -0.63 16.96
CA ALA A 144 22.16 0.71 16.46
C ALA A 144 22.49 0.66 14.95
N ASN A 145 22.09 1.69 14.22
CA ASN A 145 22.41 1.90 12.79
C ASN A 145 21.93 0.79 11.84
N GLN A 146 20.80 0.15 12.15
CA GLN A 146 20.18 -0.85 11.27
C GLN A 146 19.03 -0.26 10.46
N VAL A 147 18.95 -0.64 9.19
CA VAL A 147 17.86 -0.27 8.28
C VAL A 147 17.14 -1.53 7.83
N TYR A 148 15.83 -1.57 8.04
CA TYR A 148 14.98 -2.67 7.63
C TYR A 148 14.28 -2.30 6.33
N VAL A 149 14.31 -3.22 5.36
CA VAL A 149 13.69 -3.03 4.04
C VAL A 149 12.59 -4.07 3.88
N SER A 150 11.41 -3.61 3.48
CA SER A 150 10.27 -4.46 3.15
C SER A 150 9.66 -4.01 1.83
N ASN A 151 9.09 -4.96 1.10
CA ASN A 151 8.28 -4.62 -0.07
C ASN A 151 7.00 -3.93 0.43
N HIS A 152 6.67 -2.77 -0.14
CA HIS A 152 5.54 -1.96 0.27
C HIS A 152 4.48 -1.93 -0.83
N THR A 153 3.32 -2.49 -0.54
CA THR A 153 2.13 -2.47 -1.39
C THR A 153 1.12 -1.43 -0.89
N SER A 154 1.01 -1.23 0.43
CA SER A 154 0.12 -0.24 1.03
C SER A 154 0.55 0.20 2.44
N ILE A 155 -0.01 1.30 2.95
CA ILE A 155 0.25 1.81 4.32
C ILE A 155 -0.15 0.79 5.39
N ILE A 156 -1.05 -0.16 5.07
CA ILE A 156 -1.44 -1.24 5.98
C ILE A 156 -0.24 -2.15 6.28
N ASP A 157 0.68 -2.32 5.32
CA ASP A 157 1.90 -3.12 5.50
C ASP A 157 2.77 -2.54 6.62
N TYR A 158 2.81 -1.21 6.72
CA TYR A 158 3.49 -0.53 7.80
C TYR A 158 2.83 -0.77 9.17
N VAL A 159 1.49 -0.81 9.22
CA VAL A 159 0.76 -1.13 10.47
C VAL A 159 1.05 -2.57 10.92
N VAL A 160 1.15 -3.52 9.98
CA VAL A 160 1.55 -4.91 10.26
C VAL A 160 2.96 -4.97 10.84
N LEU A 161 3.90 -4.20 10.29
CA LEU A 161 5.26 -4.10 10.83
C LEU A 161 5.27 -3.47 12.22
N LEU A 162 4.50 -2.41 12.45
CA LEU A 162 4.35 -1.79 13.77
C LEU A 162 3.76 -2.74 14.82
N GLY A 163 2.90 -3.67 14.41
CA GLY A 163 2.36 -4.73 15.27
C GLY A 163 3.42 -5.75 15.72
N ALA A 164 4.44 -5.98 14.89
CA ALA A 164 5.60 -6.79 15.29
C ALA A 164 6.53 -5.99 16.20
N GLN A 165 6.91 -4.79 15.75
CA GLN A 165 7.83 -3.91 16.46
C GLN A 165 7.74 -2.47 15.96
N THR A 166 7.99 -1.50 16.84
CA THR A 166 7.94 -0.08 16.46
C THR A 166 9.19 0.34 15.70
N PHE A 167 9.02 0.66 14.42
CA PHE A 167 10.07 1.23 13.56
C PHE A 167 9.78 2.70 13.26
N ALA A 168 10.83 3.47 12.99
CA ALA A 168 10.70 4.75 12.30
C ALA A 168 10.59 4.47 10.80
N VAL A 169 9.73 5.21 10.10
CA VAL A 169 9.56 5.08 8.64
C VAL A 169 10.00 6.34 7.92
N VAL A 170 10.56 6.13 6.74
CA VAL A 170 10.82 7.17 5.76
C VAL A 170 9.74 7.05 4.69
N GLY A 171 8.93 8.09 4.51
CA GLY A 171 7.76 8.03 3.64
C GLY A 171 7.50 9.31 2.88
N GLN A 172 6.56 9.25 1.94
CA GLN A 172 6.06 10.43 1.26
C GLN A 172 4.89 11.02 2.04
N HIS A 173 4.89 12.34 2.22
CA HIS A 173 3.73 13.06 2.77
C HIS A 173 2.54 12.94 1.80
N HIS A 174 1.41 12.42 2.30
CA HIS A 174 0.22 12.22 1.47
C HIS A 174 -0.82 13.32 1.77
N PRO A 175 -1.18 14.18 0.78
CA PRO A 175 -2.16 15.23 1.02
C PRO A 175 -3.58 14.65 0.98
N GLN A 176 -4.18 14.42 2.16
CA GLN A 176 -5.56 13.92 2.39
C GLN A 176 -5.82 13.83 3.90
N PRO A 177 -7.03 13.47 4.40
CA PRO A 177 -7.28 13.27 5.84
C PRO A 177 -6.28 12.33 6.55
N LEU A 178 -5.58 11.48 5.78
CA LEU A 178 -4.50 10.62 6.24
C LEU A 178 -3.26 11.39 6.75
N ALA A 179 -3.06 12.64 6.31
CA ALA A 179 -2.01 13.53 6.82
C ALA A 179 -2.18 13.77 8.32
N PHE A 180 -3.41 13.96 8.81
CA PHE A 180 -3.66 14.11 10.25
C PHE A 180 -3.23 12.88 11.04
N PHE A 181 -3.49 11.68 10.51
CA PHE A 181 -3.02 10.43 11.13
C PHE A 181 -1.49 10.37 11.13
N GLN A 182 -0.85 10.70 10.01
CA GLN A 182 0.61 10.72 9.90
C GLN A 182 1.23 11.74 10.88
N ASP A 183 0.69 12.95 10.96
CA ASP A 183 1.27 14.05 11.73
C ASP A 183 0.98 13.97 13.23
N VAL A 184 -0.16 13.39 13.62
CA VAL A 184 -0.55 13.31 15.05
C VAL A 184 -0.13 11.98 15.65
N VAL A 185 -0.38 10.87 14.95
CA VAL A 185 -0.12 9.53 15.48
C VAL A 185 1.36 9.16 15.29
N LEU A 186 1.93 9.38 14.10
CA LEU A 186 3.31 8.94 13.82
C LEU A 186 4.39 9.93 14.30
N LYS A 187 4.01 11.08 14.87
CA LYS A 187 4.96 12.02 15.48
C LYS A 187 5.80 11.39 16.60
N CYS A 188 5.28 10.36 17.27
CA CYS A 188 6.00 9.65 18.31
C CYS A 188 7.14 8.76 17.78
N LEU A 189 7.14 8.42 16.48
CA LEU A 189 8.05 7.44 15.89
C LEU A 189 9.28 8.06 15.21
N SER A 190 9.55 9.36 15.38
CA SER A 190 10.67 10.06 14.73
C SER A 190 10.73 9.78 13.21
N CYS A 191 9.57 9.66 12.56
CA CYS A 191 9.46 9.40 11.12
C CYS A 191 9.95 10.60 10.30
N ILE A 192 10.47 10.32 9.11
CA ILE A 192 10.94 11.33 8.15
C ILE A 192 9.98 11.33 6.96
N TRP A 193 9.41 12.49 6.64
CA TRP A 193 8.45 12.66 5.55
C TRP A 193 9.01 13.57 4.46
N PHE A 194 8.93 13.12 3.21
CA PHE A 194 9.35 13.90 2.04
C PHE A 194 8.13 14.39 1.24
N ASP A 195 8.18 15.64 0.78
CA ASP A 195 7.23 16.17 -0.19
C ASP A 195 7.81 16.05 -1.62
N ARG A 196 7.11 15.34 -2.52
CA ARG A 196 7.54 15.21 -3.92
C ARG A 196 7.43 16.53 -4.70
N LYS A 197 6.65 17.50 -4.21
CA LYS A 197 6.43 18.78 -4.87
C LYS A 197 7.50 19.82 -4.53
N GLU A 198 8.20 19.66 -3.41
CA GLU A 198 9.34 20.51 -3.08
C GLU A 198 10.61 20.01 -3.77
N LEU A 199 10.84 20.51 -5.00
CA LEU A 199 12.09 20.28 -5.75
C LEU A 199 13.33 20.91 -5.08
N LYS A 200 13.16 21.64 -3.96
CA LYS A 200 14.24 22.33 -3.25
C LYS A 200 15.18 21.41 -2.47
N ASP A 201 14.79 20.17 -2.20
CA ASP A 201 15.58 19.25 -1.36
C ASP A 201 16.70 18.52 -2.15
N ARG A 202 16.84 18.81 -3.45
CA ARG A 202 17.84 18.18 -4.34
C ARG A 202 19.17 18.94 -4.42
N GLY A 203 19.29 20.07 -3.72
CA GLY A 203 20.45 20.95 -3.79
C GLY A 203 21.33 20.89 -2.55
N LEU A 204 22.25 19.93 -2.52
CA LEU A 204 23.51 20.00 -1.77
C LEU A 204 24.67 19.79 -2.74
#